data_AF-A0A914KEG3-F1
#
_entry.id   AF-A0A914KEG3-F1
#
_cell.length_a   1.000
_cell.length_b   1.000
_cell.length_c   1.000
_cell.angle_alpha   90.00
_cell.angle_beta   90.00
_cell.angle_gamma   90.00
#
_symmetry.space_group_name_H-M   'P 1'
#
loop_
_entity.id
_entity.type
_entity.pdbx_description
1 polymer ?
#
loop_
_entity_poly.entity_id
_entity_poly.type
_entity_poly.pdbx_seq_one_letter_code
_entity_poly.pdbx_strand_id
1 'polypeptide(L)'
;MYEALCPFCQRFITNHLGNLYNQFRGNVEIEMIPWGNSRLLRTGQISCNHGQKECDANRLMSCVIDVVKVKQAIPFIICLERALTSSSVEQAMHHCTGFIRNNYHEIK
;
A
#
# COMPACT_ATOMS: atom_id res chain seq x y z
N MET A 1 6.77 -1.58 8.80
CA MET A 1 7.15 -1.99 7.43
C MET A 1 6.32 -3.18 7.00
N TYR A 2 5.93 -3.27 5.73
CA TYR A 2 5.17 -4.38 5.15
C TYR A 2 5.50 -4.53 3.64
N GLU A 3 5.08 -5.64 3.03
CA GLU A 3 5.20 -5.94 1.59
C GLU A 3 3.82 -6.15 0.99
N ALA A 4 3.57 -5.56 -0.17
CA ALA A 4 2.46 -5.95 -1.02
C ALA A 4 2.59 -7.44 -1.40
N LEU A 5 1.48 -8.14 -1.62
CA LEU A 5 1.43 -9.57 -1.96
C LEU A 5 1.98 -10.55 -0.89
N CYS A 6 2.56 -10.08 0.21
CA CYS A 6 2.87 -10.94 1.35
C CYS A 6 1.56 -11.39 2.01
N PRO A 7 1.26 -12.71 2.09
CA PRO A 7 -0.04 -13.19 2.57
C PRO A 7 -0.38 -12.74 4.00
N PHE A 8 0.65 -12.64 4.86
CA PHE A 8 0.46 -12.19 6.25
C PHE A 8 0.24 -10.69 6.35
N CYS A 9 0.98 -9.89 5.57
CA CYS A 9 0.78 -8.44 5.48
C CYS A 9 -0.62 -8.13 4.94
N GLN A 10 -1.02 -8.78 3.86
CA GLN A 10 -2.36 -8.67 3.27
C GLN A 10 -3.44 -9.00 4.29
N ARG A 11 -3.34 -10.13 4.99
CA ARG A 11 -4.32 -10.51 6.01
C ARG A 11 -4.40 -9.47 7.13
N PHE A 12 -3.26 -8.95 7.60
CA PHE A 12 -3.25 -7.92 8.64
C PHE A 12 -3.89 -6.62 8.19
N ILE A 13 -3.47 -6.08 7.04
CA ILE A 13 -3.96 -4.82 6.50
C ILE A 13 -5.46 -4.90 6.20
N THR A 14 -5.88 -5.97 5.54
CA THR A 14 -7.26 -6.09 5.07
C THR A 14 -8.26 -6.42 6.18
N ASN A 15 -7.86 -7.12 7.25
CA ASN A 15 -8.79 -7.58 8.29
C ASN A 15 -8.65 -6.88 9.64
N HIS A 16 -7.48 -6.33 9.97
CA HIS A 16 -7.18 -5.82 11.31
C HIS A 16 -6.86 -4.33 11.35
N LEU A 17 -6.09 -3.80 10.37
CA LEU A 17 -5.60 -2.42 10.40
C LEU A 17 -6.74 -1.39 10.51
N GLY A 18 -7.80 -1.53 9.72
CA GLY A 18 -8.93 -0.59 9.75
C GLY A 18 -9.61 -0.50 11.12
N ASN A 19 -9.84 -1.64 11.77
CA ASN A 19 -10.44 -1.69 13.10
C ASN A 19 -9.51 -1.11 14.17
N LEU A 20 -8.23 -1.47 14.15
CA LEU A 20 -7.22 -0.94 15.08
C LEU A 20 -7.09 0.58 14.93
N TYR A 21 -6.98 1.08 13.70
CA TYR A 21 -6.88 2.52 13.46
C TYR A 21 -8.11 3.28 13.95
N ASN A 22 -9.32 2.71 13.78
CA ASN A 22 -10.55 3.34 14.27
C ASN A 22 -10.63 3.33 15.79
N GLN A 23 -10.25 2.23 16.44
CA GLN A 23 -10.30 2.07 17.90
C GLN A 23 -9.31 2.99 18.62
N PHE A 24 -8.11 3.16 18.07
CA PHE A 24 -7.04 3.94 18.70
C PHE A 24 -6.81 5.30 18.06
N ARG A 25 -7.75 5.76 17.23
CA ARG A 25 -7.65 7.03 16.51
C ARG A 25 -7.40 8.18 17.50
N GLY A 26 -6.28 8.89 17.31
CA GLY A 26 -5.88 10.03 18.17
C GLY A 26 -4.98 9.65 19.35
N ASN A 27 -4.84 8.36 19.66
CA ASN A 27 -3.96 7.86 20.73
C ASN A 27 -2.71 7.15 20.18
N VAL A 28 -2.67 6.85 18.88
CA VAL A 28 -1.53 6.24 18.21
C VAL A 28 -1.16 7.02 16.96
N GLU A 29 0.14 7.09 16.70
CA GLU A 29 0.71 7.50 15.43
C GLU A 29 1.10 6.25 14.66
N ILE A 30 0.54 6.09 13.45
CA ILE A 30 0.84 4.96 12.58
C ILE A 30 1.73 5.47 11.46
N GLU A 31 2.89 4.83 11.31
CA GLU A 31 3.73 4.95 10.14
C GLU A 31 3.59 3.70 9.27
N MET A 32 3.34 3.90 7.98
CA MET A 32 3.21 2.82 7.00
C MET A 32 4.37 2.92 6.02
N ILE A 33 5.16 1.84 5.94
CA ILE A 33 6.36 1.78 5.08
C ILE A 33 6.23 0.53 4.18
N PRO A 34 5.78 0.69 2.92
CA PRO A 34 5.67 -0.39 1.94
C PRO A 34 7.05 -0.68 1.34
N TRP A 35 7.78 -1.61 1.95
CA TRP A 35 9.14 -2.01 1.56
C TRP A 35 9.41 -3.45 2.01
N GLY A 36 9.30 -3.67 3.32
CA GLY A 36 9.59 -4.94 4.02
C GLY A 36 10.91 -5.57 3.60
N ASN A 37 10.87 -6.70 2.90
CA ASN A 37 12.06 -7.44 2.47
C ASN A 37 12.60 -7.06 1.08
N SER A 38 12.10 -5.97 0.49
CA SER A 38 12.65 -5.43 -0.76
C SER A 38 14.17 -5.14 -0.62
N ARG A 39 14.92 -5.37 -1.69
CA ARG A 39 16.38 -5.23 -1.72
C ARG A 39 16.82 -4.27 -2.81
N LEU A 40 17.71 -3.33 -2.48
CA LEU A 40 18.42 -2.53 -3.46
C LEU A 40 19.61 -3.34 -4.01
N LEU A 41 19.56 -3.69 -5.29
CA LEU A 41 20.63 -4.39 -5.97
C LEU A 41 21.78 -3.44 -6.30
N ARG A 42 22.97 -3.98 -6.56
CA ARG A 42 24.14 -3.19 -6.99
C ARG A 42 23.91 -2.43 -8.31
N THR A 43 22.95 -2.87 -9.11
CA THR A 43 22.52 -2.20 -10.35
C THR A 43 21.67 -0.95 -10.09
N GLY A 44 21.30 -0.67 -8.84
CA GLY A 44 20.35 0.39 -8.48
C GLY A 44 18.88 -0.03 -8.62
N GLN A 45 18.61 -1.25 -9.08
CA GLN A 45 17.24 -1.77 -9.20
C GLN A 45 16.75 -2.30 -7.86
N ILE A 46 15.44 -2.19 -7.63
CA ILE A 46 14.78 -2.79 -6.47
C ILE A 46 14.31 -4.19 -6.85
N SER A 47 14.59 -5.17 -5.98
CA SER A 47 14.12 -6.55 -6.08
C SER A 47 13.16 -6.85 -4.93
N CYS A 48 12.01 -7.44 -5.24
CA CYS A 48 10.98 -7.80 -4.27
C CYS A 48 10.74 -9.32 -4.28
N ASN A 49 10.27 -9.88 -3.16
CA ASN A 49 10.13 -11.33 -2.98
C ASN A 49 9.11 -11.94 -3.93
N HIS A 50 8.01 -11.23 -4.20
CA HIS A 50 6.94 -11.67 -5.10
C HIS A 50 7.03 -11.02 -6.49
N GLY A 51 8.24 -10.62 -6.89
CA GLY A 51 8.54 -10.09 -8.24
C GLY A 51 8.07 -8.66 -8.48
N GLN A 52 8.03 -8.27 -9.76
CA GLN A 52 7.81 -6.87 -10.16
C GLN A 52 6.45 -6.32 -9.70
N LYS A 53 5.42 -7.16 -9.67
CA LYS A 53 4.07 -6.76 -9.23
C LYS A 53 4.06 -6.24 -7.78
N GLU A 54 4.83 -6.88 -6.89
CA GLU A 54 5.00 -6.38 -5.53
C GLU A 54 5.75 -5.05 -5.51
N CYS A 55 6.85 -4.93 -6.26
CA CYS A 55 7.62 -3.69 -6.31
C CYS A 55 6.78 -2.50 -6.79
N ASP A 56 5.98 -2.70 -7.84
CA ASP A 56 5.10 -1.67 -8.39
C ASP A 56 3.99 -1.28 -7.39
N ALA A 57 3.43 -2.27 -6.67
CA ALA A 57 2.45 -2.03 -5.62
C ALA A 57 3.05 -1.30 -4.40
N ASN A 58 4.24 -1.70 -3.93
CA ASN A 58 4.97 -1.03 -2.85
C ASN A 58 5.27 0.43 -3.22
N ARG A 59 5.71 0.67 -4.46
CA ARG A 59 5.94 2.01 -5.01
C ARG A 59 4.66 2.85 -5.03
N LEU A 60 3.56 2.30 -5.57
CA LEU A 60 2.28 3.01 -5.64
C LEU A 60 1.79 3.41 -4.25
N MET A 61 1.81 2.47 -3.28
CA MET A 61 1.41 2.78 -1.90
C MET A 61 2.30 3.86 -1.29
N SER A 62 3.60 3.84 -1.57
CA SER A 62 4.54 4.86 -1.10
C SER A 62 4.21 6.24 -1.68
N CYS A 63 3.91 6.33 -2.98
CA CYS A 63 3.46 7.58 -3.60
C CYS A 63 2.16 8.10 -2.97
N VAL A 64 1.17 7.22 -2.74
CA VAL A 64 -0.08 7.63 -2.08
C VAL A 64 0.19 8.16 -0.68
N ILE A 65 1.01 7.46 0.12
CA ILE A 65 1.35 7.91 1.48
C ILE A 65 2.06 9.27 1.45
N ASP A 66 2.96 9.50 0.49
CA ASP A 66 3.67 10.77 0.39
C ASP A 66 2.70 11.94 0.09
N VAL A 67 1.78 11.74 -0.85
CA VAL A 67 0.82 12.77 -1.29
C VAL A 67 -0.28 13.03 -0.25
N VAL A 68 -0.98 11.98 0.21
CA VAL A 68 -2.19 12.14 1.04
C VAL A 68 -1.96 11.98 2.55
N LYS A 69 -0.75 11.54 2.94
CA LYS A 69 -0.36 11.14 4.30
C LYS A 69 -1.10 9.91 4.81
N VAL A 70 -0.48 9.18 5.75
CA VAL A 70 -0.92 7.85 6.21
C VAL A 70 -2.41 7.81 6.57
N LYS A 71 -2.92 8.82 7.29
CA LYS A 71 -4.31 8.86 7.75
C LYS A 71 -5.33 8.78 6.61
N GLN A 72 -5.06 9.45 5.48
CA GLN A 72 -5.93 9.43 4.31
C GLN A 72 -5.62 8.25 3.38
N ALA A 73 -4.38 7.73 3.43
CA ALA A 73 -3.95 6.60 2.61
C ALA A 73 -4.52 5.25 3.07
N ILE A 74 -4.83 5.07 4.36
CA ILE A 74 -5.28 3.79 4.93
C ILE A 74 -6.45 3.15 4.15
N PRO A 75 -7.57 3.85 3.87
CA PRO A 75 -8.68 3.25 3.11
C PRO A 75 -8.27 2.79 1.70
N PHE A 76 -7.44 3.58 1.02
CA PHE A 76 -6.89 3.22 -0.29
C PHE A 76 -6.01 1.96 -0.19
N ILE A 77 -5.09 1.90 0.77
CA ILE A 77 -4.18 0.76 0.95
C ILE A 77 -4.95 -0.52 1.28
N ILE A 78 -5.97 -0.43 2.15
CA ILE A 78 -6.85 -1.58 2.46
C ILE A 78 -7.57 -2.08 1.20
N CYS A 79 -8.10 -1.18 0.38
CA CYS A 79 -8.74 -1.54 -0.89
C CYS A 79 -7.74 -2.18 -1.86
N LEU A 80 -6.57 -1.55 -2.03
CA LEU A 80 -5.54 -1.99 -2.97
C LEU A 80 -5.04 -3.39 -2.61
N GLU A 81 -4.73 -3.65 -1.35
CA GLU A 81 -4.28 -4.98 -0.89
C GLU A 81 -5.32 -6.07 -1.13
N ARG A 82 -6.62 -5.78 -0.97
CA ARG A 82 -7.68 -6.73 -1.31
C ARG A 82 -7.73 -7.00 -2.82
N ALA A 83 -7.68 -5.96 -3.64
CA ALA A 83 -7.80 -6.06 -5.10
C ALA A 83 -6.59 -6.76 -5.76
N LEU A 84 -5.39 -6.61 -5.19
CA LEU A 84 -4.16 -7.21 -5.71
C LEU A 84 -4.17 -8.74 -5.73
N THR A 85 -5.06 -9.39 -4.97
CA THR A 85 -5.24 -10.85 -4.96
C THR A 85 -5.68 -11.42 -6.31
N SER A 86 -6.42 -10.66 -7.10
CA SER A 86 -7.00 -11.11 -8.38
C SER A 86 -6.73 -10.18 -9.55
N SER A 87 -6.11 -9.01 -9.32
CA SER A 87 -5.95 -7.95 -10.32
C SER A 87 -4.49 -7.53 -10.51
N SER A 88 -4.18 -6.88 -11.65
CA SER A 88 -2.92 -6.14 -11.83
C SER A 88 -2.88 -4.90 -10.94
N VAL A 89 -1.70 -4.28 -10.79
CA VAL A 89 -1.56 -3.04 -10.00
C VAL A 89 -2.40 -1.91 -10.59
N GLU A 90 -2.42 -1.77 -11.91
CA GLU A 90 -3.20 -0.75 -12.61
C GLU A 90 -4.72 -0.95 -12.43
N GLN A 91 -5.20 -2.18 -12.58
CA GLN A 91 -6.61 -2.51 -12.35
C GLN A 91 -7.02 -2.25 -10.90
N ALA A 92 -6.17 -2.62 -9.95
CA ALA A 92 -6.40 -2.39 -8.53
C ALA A 92 -6.39 -0.88 -8.20
N MET A 93 -5.47 -0.10 -8.77
CA MET A 93 -5.43 1.36 -8.64
C MET A 93 -6.71 1.99 -9.16
N HIS A 94 -7.14 1.62 -10.38
CA HIS A 94 -8.38 2.12 -10.97
C HIS A 94 -9.60 1.79 -10.08
N HIS A 95 -9.70 0.55 -9.61
CA HIS A 95 -10.78 0.12 -8.72
C HIS A 95 -10.84 0.93 -7.41
N CYS A 96 -9.68 1.25 -6.83
CA CYS A 96 -9.58 1.95 -5.55
C CYS A 96 -9.48 3.48 -5.67
N THR A 97 -9.58 4.04 -6.89
CA THR A 97 -9.34 5.48 -7.16
C THR A 97 -10.26 6.40 -6.36
N GLY A 98 -11.46 5.95 -5.98
CA GLY A 98 -12.40 6.73 -5.18
C GLY A 98 -11.81 7.30 -3.88
N PHE A 99 -10.85 6.60 -3.25
CA PHE A 99 -10.20 7.04 -2.01
C PHE A 99 -9.16 8.15 -2.21
N ILE A 100 -8.63 8.31 -3.43
CA ILE A 100 -7.56 9.25 -3.76
C ILE A 100 -7.95 10.22 -4.88
N ARG A 101 -9.26 10.32 -5.21
CA ARG A 101 -9.75 11.01 -6.40
C ARG A 101 -9.22 12.45 -6.53
N ASN A 102 -9.12 13.18 -5.43
CA ASN A 102 -8.68 14.57 -5.44
C ASN A 102 -7.17 14.73 -5.72
N ASN A 103 -6.38 13.66 -5.59
CA ASN A 103 -4.93 13.68 -5.75
C ASN A 103 -4.44 12.69 -6.81
N TYR A 104 -5.36 12.13 -7.60
CA TYR A 104 -5.06 11.12 -8.61
C TYR A 104 -3.99 11.57 -9.62
N HIS A 105 -4.04 12.84 -10.04
CA HIS A 105 -3.08 13.41 -10.99
C HIS A 105 -1.67 13.62 -10.43
N GLU A 106 -1.52 13.71 -9.10
CA GLU A 106 -0.21 13.86 -8.45
C GLU A 106 0.43 12.49 -8.17
N ILE A 107 -0.39 11.45 -8.05
CA ILE A 107 0.05 10.07 -7.81
C ILE A 107 0.45 9.37 -9.12
N LYS A 108 -0.14 9.76 -10.26
CA LYS A 108 0.06 9.15 -11.58
C LYS A 108 1.21 9.76 -12.36
#